data_AF-A0A453S2B1-F1
#
_entry.id   AF-A0A453S2B1-F1
#
_cell.length_a   1.000
_cell.length_b   1.000
_cell.length_c   1.000
_cell.angle_alpha   90.00
_cell.angle_beta   90.00
_cell.angle_gamma   90.00
#
_symmetry.space_group_name_H-M   'P 1'
#
loop_
_entity.id
_entity.type
_entity.pdbx_description
1 polymer ?
#
loop_
_entity_poly.entity_id
_entity_poly.type
_entity_poly.pdbx_seq_one_letter_code
_entity_poly.pdbx_strand_id
1 'polypeptide(L)'
;MDEDSWCQMLRKKSAKAPACIEVLRNSQGNDLAIDGDVPFEKVIAAGYNHPREIIAVIRPQNATTCSTSLLDKRYIVKDDDLEMAMEIYHLPGSKDHPRAKLIYKKLKKPSSCNSINGLYIFQLSEETSMFTKSGVYSFIFSVRCRDSTVIKHESRITVRPNSNTRHWQLSCDADWSADNAVVDIRLGMPVRCLAARSHDLYGNGIPFLDVHKAVITILGGDDILAQVKDIKVDLSTDLLTLYIRDFLFKTNKLDRVRPNYEAMLKISLSDSELSHPCKVKPGLPSTINMDMSLAWEKNLTPGEVIDDALLEVLDHCGNHVEEGMELIVNTVGLSFVDKCGPVRKV
;
A
#
# COMPACT_ATOMS: atom_id res chain seq x y z
N MET A 1 48.04 -36.50 -41.77
CA MET A 1 47.43 -35.25 -41.25
C MET A 1 48.14 -34.98 -39.94
N ASP A 2 48.84 -33.86 -39.83
CA ASP A 2 49.80 -33.57 -38.75
C ASP A 2 49.08 -33.30 -37.41
N GLU A 3 49.67 -33.73 -36.29
CA GLU A 3 49.06 -33.68 -34.94
C GLU A 3 48.83 -32.22 -34.49
N ASP A 4 49.71 -31.32 -34.89
CA ASP A 4 49.60 -29.88 -34.66
C ASP A 4 48.43 -29.24 -35.45
N SER A 5 48.18 -29.71 -36.68
CA SER A 5 47.04 -29.25 -37.49
C SER A 5 45.71 -29.68 -36.85
N TRP A 6 45.66 -30.89 -36.29
CA TRP A 6 44.49 -31.39 -35.57
C TRP A 6 44.24 -30.61 -34.27
N CYS A 7 45.28 -30.37 -33.48
CA CYS A 7 45.20 -29.55 -32.27
C CYS A 7 44.72 -28.13 -32.57
N GLN A 8 45.20 -27.53 -33.66
CA GLN A 8 44.79 -26.19 -34.07
C GLN A 8 43.32 -26.15 -34.55
N MET A 9 42.85 -27.18 -35.26
CA MET A 9 41.43 -27.32 -35.62
C MET A 9 40.53 -27.47 -34.40
N LEU A 10 40.93 -28.26 -33.40
CA LEU A 10 40.20 -28.44 -32.16
C LEU A 10 40.09 -27.13 -31.37
N ARG A 11 41.20 -26.38 -31.26
CA ARG A 11 41.19 -25.05 -30.61
C ARG A 11 40.30 -24.04 -31.34
N LYS A 12 40.27 -24.06 -32.67
CA LYS A 12 39.36 -23.19 -33.46
C LYS A 12 37.89 -23.58 -33.29
N LYS A 13 37.59 -24.87 -33.12
CA LYS A 13 36.23 -25.34 -32.82
C LYS A 13 35.79 -24.98 -31.40
N SER A 14 36.64 -25.22 -30.40
CA SER A 14 36.33 -24.88 -29.01
C SER A 14 36.14 -23.37 -28.82
N ALA A 15 36.93 -22.55 -29.51
CA ALA A 15 36.79 -21.10 -29.50
C ALA A 15 35.39 -20.61 -29.94
N LYS A 16 34.70 -21.37 -30.80
CA LYS A 16 33.34 -21.04 -31.29
C LYS A 16 32.23 -21.71 -30.48
N ALA A 17 32.57 -22.53 -29.48
CA ALA A 17 31.58 -23.21 -28.66
C ALA A 17 30.78 -22.19 -27.83
N PRO A 18 29.47 -22.45 -27.60
CA PRO A 18 28.67 -21.70 -26.64
C PRO A 18 29.39 -21.55 -25.30
N ALA A 19 29.49 -20.32 -24.77
CA ALA A 19 30.19 -20.08 -23.50
C ALA A 19 29.34 -19.31 -22.49
N CYS A 20 28.68 -18.23 -22.91
CA CYS A 20 27.82 -17.45 -22.02
C CYS A 20 26.57 -16.93 -22.74
N ILE A 21 25.58 -16.56 -21.93
CA ILE A 21 24.36 -15.90 -22.40
C ILE A 21 24.51 -14.41 -22.07
N GLU A 22 24.25 -13.57 -23.05
CA GLU A 22 24.15 -12.12 -22.90
C GLU A 22 22.70 -11.70 -23.14
N VAL A 23 22.13 -10.95 -22.19
CA VAL A 23 20.84 -10.29 -22.38
C VAL A 23 21.11 -8.90 -22.95
N LEU A 24 20.53 -8.63 -24.11
CA LEU A 24 20.80 -7.40 -24.85
C LEU A 24 20.06 -6.23 -24.22
N ARG A 25 20.76 -5.11 -24.04
CA ARG A 25 20.22 -3.86 -23.50
C ARG A 25 19.93 -2.89 -24.64
N ASN A 26 18.92 -2.02 -24.48
CA ASN A 26 18.59 -1.02 -25.51
C ASN A 26 19.75 -0.06 -25.81
N SER A 27 20.67 0.16 -24.85
CA SER A 27 21.89 0.93 -25.06
C SER A 27 22.88 0.33 -26.07
N GLN A 28 22.64 -0.91 -26.54
CA GLN A 28 23.48 -1.62 -27.52
C GLN A 28 23.08 -1.38 -28.99
N GLY A 29 22.12 -0.48 -29.24
CA GLY A 29 21.90 0.16 -30.55
C GLY A 29 20.46 0.05 -31.09
N ASN A 30 20.05 1.09 -31.84
CA ASN A 30 18.78 1.18 -32.58
C ASN A 30 18.54 0.02 -33.58
N ASP A 31 19.52 -0.83 -33.83
CA ASP A 31 19.51 -1.93 -34.80
C ASP A 31 18.38 -2.95 -34.57
N LEU A 32 17.92 -3.14 -33.33
CA LEU A 32 16.91 -4.13 -32.98
C LEU A 32 15.51 -3.53 -32.72
N ALA A 33 15.37 -2.19 -32.77
CA ALA A 33 14.13 -1.47 -32.49
C ALA A 33 13.37 -1.98 -31.24
N ILE A 34 14.10 -2.28 -30.15
CA ILE A 34 13.54 -2.80 -28.92
C ILE A 34 12.77 -1.69 -28.20
N ASP A 35 11.52 -1.94 -27.85
CA ASP A 35 10.64 -1.02 -27.11
C ASP A 35 11.03 -0.97 -25.62
N GLY A 36 12.15 -0.31 -25.33
CA GLY A 36 12.67 -0.10 -23.96
C GLY A 36 13.70 -1.14 -23.51
N ASP A 37 14.17 -0.98 -22.27
CA ASP A 37 15.13 -1.89 -21.63
C ASP A 37 14.55 -2.43 -20.32
N VAL A 38 14.87 -3.69 -20.01
CA VAL A 38 14.53 -4.23 -18.70
C VAL A 38 15.50 -3.63 -17.68
N PRO A 39 15.01 -3.06 -16.57
CA PRO A 39 15.85 -2.40 -15.59
C PRO A 39 16.55 -3.42 -14.68
N PHE A 40 17.35 -4.32 -15.26
CA PHE A 40 18.15 -5.28 -14.51
C PHE A 40 19.09 -4.56 -13.54
N GLU A 41 19.25 -5.18 -12.37
CA GLU A 41 20.08 -4.71 -11.26
C GLU A 41 19.63 -3.36 -10.68
N LYS A 42 18.42 -2.90 -11.01
CA LYS A 42 17.83 -1.67 -10.49
C LYS A 42 16.67 -1.93 -9.54
N VAL A 43 16.36 -0.91 -8.75
CA VAL A 43 15.16 -0.84 -7.92
C VAL A 43 14.10 -0.04 -8.67
N ILE A 44 12.93 -0.64 -8.88
CA ILE A 44 11.77 -0.03 -9.56
C ILE A 44 10.55 -0.02 -8.65
N ALA A 45 9.61 0.88 -8.90
CA ALA A 45 8.34 0.89 -8.18
C ALA A 45 7.37 -0.16 -8.78
N ALA A 46 6.45 -0.65 -7.95
CA ALA A 46 5.37 -1.51 -8.41
C ALA A 46 4.53 -0.82 -9.50
N GLY A 47 4.12 -1.59 -10.51
CA GLY A 47 3.44 -1.07 -11.69
C GLY A 47 4.38 -0.55 -12.79
N TYR A 48 5.68 -0.78 -12.68
CA TYR A 48 6.64 -0.39 -13.72
C TYR A 48 6.30 -1.03 -15.08
N ASN A 49 6.29 -0.20 -16.12
CA ASN A 49 6.09 -0.64 -17.49
C ASN A 49 7.38 -1.30 -18.02
N HIS A 50 7.34 -2.62 -18.16
CA HIS A 50 8.43 -3.40 -18.74
C HIS A 50 8.41 -3.34 -20.27
N PRO A 51 9.55 -3.57 -20.95
CA PRO A 51 9.54 -3.75 -22.39
C PRO A 51 8.69 -4.97 -22.77
N ARG A 52 8.17 -4.97 -24.00
CA ARG A 52 7.36 -6.09 -24.52
C ARG A 52 8.18 -7.36 -24.70
N GLU A 53 9.46 -7.19 -25.04
CA GLU A 53 10.34 -8.29 -25.39
C GLU A 53 11.67 -8.19 -24.66
N ILE A 54 12.20 -9.34 -24.26
CA ILE A 54 13.58 -9.49 -23.83
C ILE A 54 14.31 -10.28 -24.90
N ILE A 55 15.45 -9.76 -25.35
CA ILE A 55 16.28 -10.42 -26.35
C ILE A 55 17.57 -10.89 -25.68
N ALA A 56 17.91 -12.15 -25.89
CA ALA A 56 19.16 -12.74 -25.43
C ALA A 56 19.91 -13.41 -26.58
N VAL A 57 21.23 -13.51 -26.45
CA VAL A 57 22.11 -14.19 -27.40
C VAL A 57 23.09 -15.09 -26.67
N ILE A 58 23.57 -16.10 -27.38
CA ILE A 58 24.67 -16.95 -26.92
C ILE A 58 25.96 -16.41 -27.50
N ARG A 59 26.94 -16.14 -26.64
CA ARG A 59 28.29 -15.73 -27.02
C ARG A 59 29.25 -16.92 -27.01
N PRO A 60 30.13 -17.03 -28.02
CA PRO A 60 31.16 -18.06 -28.06
C PRO A 60 32.31 -17.74 -27.10
N GLN A 61 33.14 -18.74 -26.79
CA GLN A 61 34.25 -18.59 -25.84
C GLN A 61 35.31 -17.57 -26.25
N ASN A 62 35.47 -17.34 -27.56
CA ASN A 62 36.41 -16.34 -28.09
C ASN A 62 35.82 -14.92 -28.20
N ALA A 63 34.58 -14.72 -27.75
CA ALA A 63 34.02 -13.38 -27.66
C ALA A 63 34.82 -12.59 -26.62
N THR A 64 35.57 -11.59 -27.06
CA THR A 64 36.10 -10.58 -26.15
C THR A 64 34.90 -9.78 -25.67
N THR A 65 34.63 -9.73 -24.37
CA THR A 65 33.59 -8.89 -23.76
C THR A 65 33.91 -7.43 -24.02
N CYS A 66 33.61 -6.93 -25.22
CA CYS A 66 33.77 -5.53 -25.57
C CYS A 66 32.60 -4.75 -25.01
N SER A 67 32.91 -3.84 -24.09
CA SER A 67 32.04 -2.82 -23.51
C SER A 67 31.64 -1.72 -24.52
N THR A 68 31.53 -2.06 -25.81
CA THR A 68 31.12 -1.11 -26.85
C THR A 68 29.60 -1.10 -26.95
N SER A 69 29.01 0.09 -27.07
CA SER A 69 27.55 0.32 -27.24
C SER A 69 26.98 -0.20 -28.56
N LEU A 70 27.73 -0.98 -29.34
CA LEU A 70 27.34 -1.55 -30.62
C LEU A 70 27.37 -3.07 -30.52
N LEU A 71 26.28 -3.69 -30.94
CA LEU A 71 26.11 -5.13 -30.92
C LEU A 71 27.06 -5.81 -31.92
N ASP A 72 28.12 -6.48 -31.44
CA ASP A 72 29.03 -7.21 -32.33
C ASP A 72 28.36 -8.52 -32.83
N LYS A 73 27.82 -8.44 -34.04
CA LYS A 73 27.11 -9.53 -34.73
C LYS A 73 28.01 -10.72 -35.08
N ARG A 74 29.35 -10.55 -35.05
CA ARG A 74 30.32 -11.61 -35.40
C ARG A 74 30.40 -12.70 -34.34
N TYR A 75 30.11 -12.35 -33.09
CA TYR A 75 30.20 -13.24 -31.94
C TYR A 75 28.83 -13.67 -31.43
N ILE A 76 27.92 -14.06 -32.34
CA ILE A 76 26.64 -14.67 -31.98
C ILE A 76 26.64 -16.11 -32.47
N VAL A 77 26.41 -17.06 -31.56
CA VAL A 77 26.26 -18.46 -31.94
C VAL A 77 24.93 -18.66 -32.66
N LYS A 78 24.99 -19.30 -33.83
CA LYS A 78 23.84 -19.63 -34.67
C LYS A 78 23.73 -21.14 -34.74
N ASP A 79 22.97 -21.73 -33.82
CA ASP A 79 22.72 -23.17 -33.76
C ASP A 79 21.22 -23.40 -33.54
N ASP A 80 20.52 -23.78 -34.61
CA ASP A 80 19.06 -23.94 -34.63
C ASP A 80 18.56 -25.14 -33.79
N ASP A 81 19.47 -26.01 -33.35
CA ASP A 81 19.18 -27.12 -32.45
C ASP A 81 19.16 -26.70 -30.97
N LEU A 82 19.69 -25.51 -30.64
CA LEU A 82 19.72 -25.02 -29.26
C LEU A 82 18.41 -24.32 -28.89
N GLU A 83 17.89 -24.65 -27.72
CA GLU A 83 16.76 -23.97 -27.10
C GLU A 83 17.21 -23.24 -25.83
N MET A 84 16.77 -21.98 -25.69
CA MET A 84 16.97 -21.20 -24.49
C MET A 84 15.67 -21.15 -23.69
N ALA A 85 15.77 -21.49 -22.41
CA ALA A 85 14.71 -21.28 -21.44
C ALA A 85 14.91 -19.96 -20.71
N MET A 86 13.86 -19.15 -20.59
CA MET A 86 13.78 -18.03 -19.67
C MET A 86 12.78 -18.37 -18.57
N GLU A 87 13.24 -18.34 -17.33
CA GLU A 87 12.44 -18.54 -16.12
C GLU A 87 12.47 -17.27 -15.27
N ILE A 88 11.31 -16.86 -14.75
CA ILE A 88 11.20 -15.71 -13.85
C ILE A 88 10.65 -16.21 -12.52
N TYR A 89 11.43 -16.00 -11.46
CA TYR A 89 11.04 -16.33 -10.10
C TYR A 89 10.79 -15.04 -9.33
N HIS A 90 9.66 -14.99 -8.62
CA HIS A 90 9.35 -13.91 -7.68
C HIS A 90 9.59 -14.39 -6.25
N LEU A 91 10.44 -13.68 -5.53
CA LEU A 91 10.64 -13.82 -4.10
C LEU A 91 9.91 -12.65 -3.41
N PRO A 92 8.77 -12.91 -2.74
CA PRO A 92 8.05 -11.87 -2.01
C PRO A 92 8.92 -11.22 -0.93
N GLY A 93 8.72 -9.93 -0.66
CA GLY A 93 9.39 -9.24 0.44
C GLY A 93 8.89 -9.61 1.84
N SER A 94 7.76 -10.34 1.95
CA SER A 94 7.18 -10.78 3.23
C SER A 94 7.88 -12.02 3.78
N LYS A 95 7.99 -12.10 5.12
CA LYS A 95 8.64 -13.21 5.86
C LYS A 95 7.79 -14.48 5.94
N ASP A 96 6.52 -14.42 5.55
CA ASP A 96 5.63 -15.57 5.59
C ASP A 96 5.93 -16.50 4.41
N HIS A 97 6.88 -17.42 4.63
CA HIS A 97 7.31 -18.48 3.72
C HIS A 97 8.07 -17.98 2.47
N PRO A 98 9.39 -17.69 2.58
CA PRO A 98 10.20 -17.16 1.48
C PRO A 98 10.57 -18.27 0.49
N ARG A 99 9.59 -18.79 -0.24
CA ARG A 99 9.84 -19.65 -1.40
C ARG A 99 9.66 -18.83 -2.65
N ALA A 100 10.71 -18.76 -3.45
CA ALA A 100 10.65 -18.17 -4.77
C ALA A 100 9.61 -18.90 -5.62
N LYS A 101 8.59 -18.18 -6.09
CA LYS A 101 7.53 -18.72 -6.93
C LYS A 101 7.91 -18.53 -8.39
N LEU A 102 7.88 -19.60 -9.19
CA LEU A 102 7.98 -19.48 -10.64
C LEU A 102 6.72 -18.79 -11.16
N ILE A 103 6.88 -17.62 -11.80
CA ILE A 103 5.76 -16.83 -12.34
C ILE A 103 5.73 -16.86 -13.88
N TYR A 104 6.85 -17.18 -14.52
CA TYR A 104 6.93 -17.23 -15.97
C TYR A 104 7.99 -18.25 -16.39
N LYS A 105 7.69 -19.03 -17.42
CA LYS A 105 8.65 -19.90 -18.10
C LYS A 105 8.31 -19.99 -19.57
N LYS A 106 9.30 -19.74 -20.44
CA LYS A 106 9.19 -20.05 -21.88
C LYS A 106 10.49 -20.62 -22.40
N LEU A 107 10.36 -21.52 -23.39
CA LEU A 107 11.47 -21.96 -24.22
C LEU A 107 11.36 -21.28 -25.58
N LYS A 108 12.51 -20.91 -26.13
CA LYS A 108 12.64 -20.29 -27.45
C LYS A 108 13.81 -20.88 -28.21
N LYS A 109 13.58 -21.13 -29.49
CA LYS A 109 14.64 -21.38 -30.48
C LYS A 109 15.24 -20.06 -30.95
N PRO A 110 16.47 -20.07 -31.48
CA PRO A 110 17.04 -18.89 -32.09
C PRO A 110 16.18 -18.46 -33.29
N SER A 111 16.14 -17.17 -33.50
CA SER A 111 15.37 -16.51 -34.55
C SER A 111 16.21 -15.41 -35.18
N SER A 112 15.61 -14.72 -36.15
CA SER A 112 16.23 -13.58 -36.81
C SER A 112 15.36 -12.34 -36.72
N CYS A 113 15.98 -11.19 -36.50
CA CYS A 113 15.32 -9.88 -36.50
C CYS A 113 16.29 -8.86 -37.13
N ASN A 114 15.79 -8.01 -38.03
CA ASN A 114 16.57 -6.98 -38.72
C ASN A 114 17.94 -7.47 -39.24
N SER A 115 17.95 -8.62 -39.93
CA SER A 115 19.15 -9.29 -40.48
C SER A 115 20.17 -9.84 -39.46
N ILE A 116 19.84 -9.83 -38.16
CA ILE A 116 20.64 -10.44 -37.10
C ILE A 116 20.07 -11.82 -36.79
N ASN A 117 20.88 -12.87 -36.92
CA ASN A 117 20.49 -14.26 -36.67
C ASN A 117 21.05 -14.76 -35.33
N GLY A 118 20.36 -15.72 -34.71
CA GLY A 118 20.78 -16.32 -33.43
C GLY A 118 20.18 -15.62 -32.21
N LEU A 119 19.09 -14.86 -32.40
CA LEU A 119 18.42 -14.09 -31.36
C LEU A 119 17.36 -14.95 -30.66
N TYR A 120 17.37 -14.95 -29.35
CA TYR A 120 16.32 -15.56 -28.53
C TYR A 120 15.39 -14.45 -28.03
N ILE A 121 14.21 -14.33 -28.67
CA ILE A 121 13.24 -13.27 -28.40
C ILE A 121 12.13 -13.82 -27.49
N PHE A 122 12.06 -13.30 -26.28
CA PHE A 122 11.07 -13.66 -25.28
C PHE A 122 10.04 -12.55 -25.11
N GLN A 123 8.81 -12.81 -25.53
CA GLN A 123 7.68 -11.92 -25.28
C GLN A 123 7.23 -12.06 -23.81
N LEU A 124 7.45 -11.00 -23.04
CA LEU A 124 6.81 -10.80 -21.74
C LEU A 124 5.32 -10.55 -22.01
N SER A 125 4.42 -11.09 -21.18
CA SER A 125 2.98 -11.16 -21.48
C SER A 125 2.39 -9.81 -21.93
N GLU A 126 1.48 -9.86 -22.90
CA GLU A 126 0.64 -8.72 -23.31
C GLU A 126 -0.35 -8.33 -22.21
N GLU A 127 -0.63 -9.26 -21.28
CA GLU A 127 -1.39 -9.02 -20.08
C GLU A 127 -0.56 -8.18 -19.12
N THR A 128 -0.90 -6.90 -19.12
CA THR A 128 -0.34 -5.81 -18.32
C THR A 128 0.01 -6.24 -16.90
N SER A 129 1.26 -5.99 -16.50
CA SER A 129 1.74 -5.80 -15.11
C SER A 129 2.38 -7.02 -14.40
N MET A 130 3.53 -7.48 -14.90
CA MET A 130 4.39 -8.47 -14.22
C MET A 130 4.96 -7.96 -12.88
N PHE A 131 5.28 -6.66 -12.79
CA PHE A 131 5.92 -6.02 -11.63
C PHE A 131 4.93 -5.33 -10.69
N THR A 132 3.81 -5.98 -10.39
CA THR A 132 2.81 -5.43 -9.45
C THR A 132 3.08 -5.77 -8.00
N LYS A 133 3.78 -6.88 -7.72
CA LYS A 133 4.07 -7.29 -6.34
C LYS A 133 5.47 -6.86 -5.94
N SER A 134 5.62 -6.34 -4.73
CA SER A 134 6.93 -6.01 -4.19
C SER A 134 7.76 -7.26 -3.92
N GLY A 135 9.08 -7.14 -3.99
CA GLY A 135 10.02 -8.24 -3.80
C GLY A 135 11.11 -8.29 -4.86
N VAL A 136 11.80 -9.43 -4.95
CA VAL A 136 12.90 -9.63 -5.90
C VAL A 136 12.44 -10.56 -7.00
N TYR A 137 12.61 -10.12 -8.25
CA TYR A 137 12.35 -10.90 -9.45
C TYR A 137 13.68 -11.36 -10.04
N SER A 138 13.90 -12.67 -10.06
CA SER A 138 15.09 -13.29 -10.66
C SER A 138 14.75 -13.83 -12.05
N PHE A 139 15.47 -13.36 -13.06
CA PHE A 139 15.41 -13.81 -14.43
C PHE A 139 16.56 -14.78 -14.66
N ILE A 140 16.25 -16.03 -14.99
CA ILE A 140 17.23 -17.08 -15.25
C ILE A 140 17.09 -17.51 -16.70
N PHE A 141 18.15 -17.28 -17.47
CA PHE A 141 18.30 -17.77 -18.82
C PHE A 141 19.17 -19.01 -18.79
N SER A 142 18.76 -20.07 -19.48
CA SER A 142 19.55 -21.30 -19.56
C SER A 142 19.47 -21.97 -20.91
N VAL A 143 20.58 -22.57 -21.33
CA VAL A 143 20.70 -23.35 -22.57
C VAL A 143 21.40 -24.66 -22.23
N ARG A 144 20.88 -25.78 -22.72
CA ARG A 144 21.56 -27.07 -22.67
C ARG A 144 22.28 -27.31 -23.99
N CYS A 145 23.59 -27.40 -23.94
CA CYS A 145 24.44 -27.68 -25.08
C CYS A 145 24.49 -29.18 -25.41
N ARG A 146 24.97 -29.53 -26.61
CA ARG A 146 25.05 -30.91 -27.12
C ARG A 146 25.97 -31.80 -26.28
N ASP A 147 27.00 -31.22 -25.67
CA ASP A 147 27.92 -31.89 -24.74
C ASP A 147 27.33 -32.02 -23.32
N SER A 148 26.03 -31.80 -23.17
CA SER A 148 25.28 -31.80 -21.90
C SER A 148 25.70 -30.69 -20.92
N THR A 149 26.58 -29.77 -21.32
CA THR A 149 26.86 -28.58 -20.50
C THR A 149 25.64 -27.67 -20.46
N VAL A 150 25.43 -26.99 -19.33
CA VAL A 150 24.33 -26.04 -19.16
C VAL A 150 24.91 -24.66 -18.91
N ILE A 151 24.67 -23.75 -19.84
CA ILE A 151 25.04 -22.35 -19.70
C ILE A 151 23.88 -21.63 -19.02
N LYS A 152 24.18 -20.78 -18.04
CA LYS A 152 23.18 -19.98 -17.33
C LYS A 152 23.59 -18.52 -17.23
N HIS A 153 22.61 -17.65 -17.22
CA HIS A 153 22.75 -16.24 -16.86
C HIS A 153 21.61 -15.84 -15.94
N GLU A 154 21.92 -15.20 -14.81
CA GLU A 154 20.94 -14.70 -13.85
C GLU A 154 21.02 -13.18 -13.79
N SER A 155 19.86 -12.53 -13.85
CA SER A 155 19.70 -11.09 -13.62
C SER A 155 18.55 -10.86 -12.63
N ARG A 156 18.62 -9.80 -11.83
CA ARG A 156 17.63 -9.53 -10.77
C ARG A 156 17.04 -8.13 -10.90
N ILE A 157 15.80 -7.98 -10.43
CA ILE A 157 15.11 -6.70 -10.34
C ILE A 157 14.45 -6.63 -8.96
N THR A 158 14.62 -5.52 -8.26
CA THR A 158 13.94 -5.28 -6.99
C THR A 158 12.75 -4.37 -7.22
N VAL A 159 11.54 -4.86 -6.92
CA VAL A 159 10.31 -4.09 -6.98
C VAL A 159 9.96 -3.62 -5.57
N ARG A 160 9.91 -2.30 -5.38
CA ARG A 160 9.43 -1.68 -4.13
C ARG A 160 7.96 -1.28 -4.27
N PRO A 161 7.21 -1.18 -3.16
CA PRO A 161 5.87 -0.60 -3.17
C PRO A 161 5.82 0.77 -3.84
N ASN A 162 4.73 1.09 -4.53
CA ASN A 162 4.55 2.38 -5.20
C ASN A 162 3.95 3.44 -4.26
N SER A 163 4.83 4.22 -3.65
CA SER A 163 4.47 5.32 -2.72
C SER A 163 3.56 6.39 -3.34
N ASN A 164 3.56 6.57 -4.66
CA ASN A 164 2.69 7.57 -5.31
C ASN A 164 1.21 7.15 -5.32
N THR A 165 0.94 5.87 -5.09
CA THR A 165 -0.42 5.30 -5.04
C THR A 165 -0.79 4.84 -3.63
N ARG A 166 -0.12 5.42 -2.63
CA ARG A 166 -0.29 5.09 -1.21
C ARG A 166 -1.73 5.40 -0.79
N HIS A 167 -2.38 4.41 -0.21
CA HIS A 167 -3.65 4.56 0.50
C HIS A 167 -3.57 3.80 1.81
N TRP A 168 -4.40 4.18 2.77
CA TRP A 168 -4.36 3.59 4.10
C TRP A 168 -5.67 2.90 4.42
N GLN A 169 -5.57 1.88 5.27
CA GLN A 169 -6.69 1.20 5.89
C GLN A 169 -6.62 1.43 7.40
N LEU A 170 -7.77 1.67 8.03
CA LEU A 170 -7.90 1.87 9.46
C LEU A 170 -8.77 0.79 10.10
N SER A 171 -8.46 0.43 11.35
CA SER A 171 -9.26 -0.50 12.15
C SER A 171 -9.13 -0.17 13.65
N CYS A 172 -10.23 -0.25 14.40
CA CYS A 172 -10.26 0.03 15.84
C CYS A 172 -9.80 -1.16 16.70
N ASP A 173 -9.85 -2.39 16.18
CA ASP A 173 -9.59 -3.61 16.96
C ASP A 173 -8.46 -4.48 16.39
N ALA A 174 -7.72 -3.95 15.41
CA ALA A 174 -6.74 -4.70 14.60
C ALA A 174 -7.33 -5.94 13.91
N ASP A 175 -8.67 -6.07 13.90
CA ASP A 175 -9.41 -6.94 13.02
C ASP A 175 -9.58 -6.22 11.67
N TRP A 176 -9.00 -6.80 10.63
CA TRP A 176 -9.00 -6.27 9.27
C TRP A 176 -10.07 -6.93 8.40
N SER A 177 -10.94 -7.77 8.99
CA SER A 177 -12.00 -8.48 8.26
C SER A 177 -13.16 -7.57 7.84
N ALA A 178 -13.36 -6.44 8.55
CA ALA A 178 -14.36 -5.44 8.23
C ALA A 178 -13.72 -4.28 7.45
N ASP A 179 -13.46 -4.50 6.16
CA ASP A 179 -13.07 -3.43 5.25
C ASP A 179 -14.12 -2.29 5.31
N ASN A 180 -13.66 -1.07 5.58
CA ASN A 180 -14.47 0.16 5.58
C ASN A 180 -15.50 0.31 6.71
N ALA A 181 -15.31 -0.33 7.86
CA ALA A 181 -16.12 0.01 9.04
C ALA A 181 -15.91 1.49 9.42
N VAL A 182 -17.01 2.25 9.49
CA VAL A 182 -16.97 3.65 9.93
C VAL A 182 -16.40 3.71 11.34
N VAL A 183 -15.34 4.48 11.53
CA VAL A 183 -14.71 4.67 12.84
C VAL A 183 -15.69 5.46 13.73
N ASP A 184 -16.25 4.79 14.73
CA ASP A 184 -17.14 5.41 15.73
C ASP A 184 -16.31 5.93 16.91
N ILE A 185 -16.35 7.25 17.14
CA ILE A 185 -15.62 7.92 18.23
C ILE A 185 -16.64 8.58 19.14
N ARG A 186 -16.56 8.36 20.45
CA ARG A 186 -17.38 9.08 21.44
C ARG A 186 -16.51 10.09 22.19
N LEU A 187 -16.92 11.37 22.21
CA LEU A 187 -16.19 12.40 22.94
C LEU A 187 -16.12 12.06 24.43
N GLY A 188 -14.98 12.37 25.06
CA GLY A 188 -14.75 12.04 26.47
C GLY A 188 -14.37 10.61 26.80
N MET A 189 -14.53 9.69 25.85
CA MET A 189 -14.17 8.28 26.04
C MET A 189 -12.79 8.02 25.40
N PRO A 190 -11.88 7.31 26.07
CA PRO A 190 -10.58 6.99 25.49
C PRO A 190 -10.73 5.97 24.36
N VAL A 191 -10.15 6.30 23.20
CA VAL A 191 -9.94 5.34 22.10
C VAL A 191 -8.70 4.53 22.45
N ARG A 192 -8.91 3.22 22.68
CA ARG A 192 -7.85 2.32 23.18
C ARG A 192 -6.78 2.05 22.13
N CYS A 193 -7.22 1.76 20.90
CA CYS A 193 -6.33 1.44 19.81
C CYS A 193 -6.98 1.87 18.50
N LEU A 194 -6.20 2.50 17.64
CA LEU A 194 -6.51 2.67 16.23
C LEU A 194 -5.29 2.15 15.46
N ALA A 195 -5.50 1.09 14.68
CA ALA A 195 -4.47 0.49 13.84
C ALA A 195 -4.60 1.04 12.42
N ALA A 196 -3.47 1.38 11.81
CA ALA A 196 -3.41 1.84 10.44
C ALA A 196 -2.40 1.02 9.64
N ARG A 197 -2.77 0.62 8.42
CA ARG A 197 -1.87 0.01 7.44
C ARG A 197 -1.81 0.88 6.21
N SER A 198 -0.68 0.85 5.53
CA SER A 198 -0.46 1.60 4.31
C SER A 198 -0.13 0.64 3.17
N HIS A 199 -0.82 0.78 2.04
CA HIS A 199 -0.64 -0.06 0.85
C HIS A 199 -0.54 0.80 -0.40
N ASP A 200 0.12 0.27 -1.44
CA ASP A 200 -0.01 0.81 -2.80
C ASP A 200 -1.23 0.22 -3.52
N LEU A 201 -1.57 0.71 -4.72
CA LEU A 201 -2.70 0.24 -5.52
C LEU A 201 -2.70 -1.29 -5.78
N TYR A 202 -1.54 -1.93 -5.69
CA TYR A 202 -1.37 -3.37 -5.92
C TYR A 202 -1.43 -4.19 -4.63
N GLY A 203 -1.69 -3.55 -3.49
CA GLY A 203 -1.77 -4.17 -2.17
C GLY A 203 -0.40 -4.45 -1.55
N ASN A 204 0.68 -3.82 -2.01
CA ASN A 204 1.98 -3.96 -1.36
C ASN A 204 2.06 -3.04 -0.14
N GLY A 205 2.45 -3.59 1.01
CA GLY A 205 2.65 -2.81 2.22
C GLY A 205 3.75 -1.75 2.05
N ILE A 206 3.43 -0.50 2.37
CA ILE A 206 4.37 0.62 2.41
C ILE A 206 4.73 0.86 3.89
N PRO A 207 6.02 0.75 4.27
CA PRO A 207 6.46 1.00 5.64
C PRO A 207 6.21 2.44 6.10
N PHE A 208 5.88 2.59 7.37
CA PHE A 208 5.93 3.87 8.07
C PHE A 208 7.37 4.13 8.54
N LEU A 209 7.94 5.29 8.19
CA LEU A 209 9.34 5.62 8.48
C LEU A 209 9.49 6.68 9.57
N ASP A 210 8.69 7.74 9.52
CA ASP A 210 8.70 8.81 10.51
C ASP A 210 7.31 9.01 11.12
N VAL A 211 7.15 8.49 12.33
CA VAL A 211 5.90 8.56 13.10
C VAL A 211 5.98 9.57 14.24
N HIS A 212 7.11 10.28 14.37
CA HIS A 212 7.26 11.29 15.40
C HIS A 212 6.28 12.44 15.13
N LYS A 213 5.71 13.00 16.20
CA LYS A 213 4.73 14.12 16.13
C LYS A 213 3.43 13.76 15.38
N ALA A 214 2.98 12.51 15.46
CA ALA A 214 1.67 12.14 14.96
C ALA A 214 0.58 13.04 15.57
N VAL A 215 -0.25 13.62 14.70
CA VAL A 215 -1.40 14.45 15.06
C VAL A 215 -2.65 13.79 14.53
N ILE A 216 -3.67 13.67 15.38
CA ILE A 216 -5.00 13.26 14.98
C ILE A 216 -5.94 14.45 15.09
N THR A 217 -6.75 14.65 14.06
CA THR A 217 -7.71 15.75 13.95
C THR A 217 -9.07 15.23 13.51
N ILE A 218 -10.14 15.75 14.10
CA ILE A 218 -11.51 15.57 13.61
C ILE A 218 -11.91 16.83 12.85
N LEU A 219 -12.37 16.65 11.63
CA LEU A 219 -12.84 17.71 10.74
C LEU A 219 -14.35 17.59 10.50
N GLY A 220 -15.06 18.70 10.53
CA GLY A 220 -16.46 18.83 10.12
C GLY A 220 -16.53 19.69 8.87
N GLY A 221 -16.51 19.08 7.69
CA GLY A 221 -16.17 19.82 6.46
C GLY A 221 -14.73 20.34 6.53
N ASP A 222 -14.55 21.64 6.33
CA ASP A 222 -13.23 22.30 6.39
C ASP A 222 -12.84 22.75 7.81
N ASP A 223 -13.78 22.68 8.78
CA ASP A 223 -13.56 23.14 10.14
C ASP A 223 -12.87 22.09 11.01
N ILE A 224 -11.87 22.50 11.78
CA ILE A 224 -11.26 21.67 12.83
C ILE A 224 -12.18 21.64 14.06
N LEU A 225 -12.80 20.49 14.31
CA LEU A 225 -13.67 20.27 15.47
C LEU A 225 -12.83 19.93 16.71
N ALA A 226 -11.86 19.03 16.59
CA ALA A 226 -10.99 18.60 17.68
C ALA A 226 -9.62 18.17 17.17
N GLN A 227 -8.59 18.32 17.99
CA GLN A 227 -7.23 17.89 17.64
C GLN A 227 -6.49 17.37 18.88
N VAL A 228 -5.74 16.29 18.69
CA VAL A 228 -4.84 15.72 19.69
C VAL A 228 -3.44 15.70 19.10
N LYS A 229 -2.48 16.30 19.82
CA LYS A 229 -1.06 16.35 19.45
C LYS A 229 -0.26 15.40 20.34
N ASP A 230 0.97 15.11 19.91
CA ASP A 230 1.94 14.32 20.66
C ASP A 230 1.40 12.94 21.09
N ILE A 231 0.68 12.30 20.17
CA ILE A 231 0.01 11.03 20.44
C ILE A 231 1.05 9.92 20.55
N LYS A 232 0.81 9.00 21.49
CA LYS A 232 1.61 7.78 21.59
C LYS A 232 1.32 6.86 20.41
N VAL A 233 2.36 6.62 19.62
CA VAL A 233 2.31 5.74 18.46
C VAL A 233 3.38 4.66 18.57
N ASP A 234 3.00 3.43 18.24
CA ASP A 234 3.88 2.28 18.16
C ASP A 234 3.85 1.73 16.72
N LEU A 235 4.95 1.12 16.28
CA LEU A 235 5.03 0.43 14.99
C LEU A 235 5.16 -1.07 15.21
N SER A 236 4.54 -1.85 14.33
CA SER A 236 4.82 -3.28 14.22
C SER A 236 6.28 -3.53 13.82
N THR A 237 6.80 -4.72 14.10
CA THR A 237 8.18 -5.10 13.81
C THR A 237 8.54 -5.04 12.33
N ASP A 238 7.56 -5.21 11.43
CA ASP A 238 7.71 -5.09 9.98
C ASP A 238 7.52 -3.65 9.47
N LEU A 239 7.19 -2.71 10.37
CA LEU A 239 6.92 -1.30 10.10
C LEU A 239 5.69 -1.05 9.20
N LEU A 240 4.87 -2.07 8.94
CA LEU A 240 3.70 -1.98 8.04
C LEU A 240 2.41 -1.59 8.76
N THR A 241 2.36 -1.73 10.09
CA THR A 241 1.19 -1.38 10.90
C THR A 241 1.58 -0.33 11.94
N LEU A 242 0.86 0.79 11.92
CA LEU A 242 0.91 1.86 12.91
C LEU A 242 -0.18 1.62 13.95
N TYR A 243 0.18 1.61 15.22
CA TYR A 243 -0.75 1.55 16.35
C TYR A 243 -0.77 2.88 17.05
N ILE A 244 -1.95 3.49 17.13
CA ILE A 244 -2.18 4.76 17.80
C ILE A 244 -3.00 4.43 19.04
N ARG A 245 -2.43 4.67 20.22
CA ARG A 245 -3.00 4.16 21.48
C ARG A 245 -3.39 5.27 22.42
N ASP A 246 -4.41 4.97 23.23
CA ASP A 246 -4.80 5.74 24.42
C ASP A 246 -4.90 7.25 24.17
N PHE A 247 -5.72 7.64 23.20
CA PHE A 247 -6.03 9.05 22.94
C PHE A 247 -7.51 9.35 23.15
N LEU A 248 -7.82 10.63 23.32
CA LEU A 248 -9.13 11.12 23.73
C LEU A 248 -9.38 12.47 23.07
N PHE A 249 -10.55 12.64 22.48
CA PHE A 249 -11.00 13.95 22.00
C PHE A 249 -11.88 14.66 23.02
N LYS A 250 -11.62 15.95 23.18
CA LYS A 250 -12.47 16.89 23.91
C LYS A 250 -12.73 18.10 23.02
N THR A 251 -13.99 18.44 22.82
CA THR A 251 -14.40 19.63 22.06
C THR A 251 -15.83 20.00 22.42
N ASN A 252 -16.14 21.29 22.40
CA ASN A 252 -17.50 21.84 22.55
C ASN A 252 -18.07 22.31 21.20
N LYS A 253 -17.48 21.88 20.08
CA LYS A 253 -17.84 22.30 18.73
C LYS A 253 -18.62 21.24 17.95
N LEU A 254 -18.98 20.13 18.60
CA LEU A 254 -19.60 18.99 17.91
C LEU A 254 -20.98 19.34 17.34
N ASP A 255 -21.67 20.29 17.95
CA ASP A 255 -22.99 20.74 17.50
C ASP A 255 -23.00 21.25 16.05
N ARG A 256 -21.84 21.64 15.50
CA ARG A 256 -21.69 22.08 14.10
C ARG A 256 -22.00 20.99 13.06
N VAL A 257 -21.87 19.72 13.44
CA VAL A 257 -22.12 18.56 12.55
C VAL A 257 -23.40 17.80 12.91
N ARG A 258 -24.26 18.40 13.75
CA ARG A 258 -25.59 17.86 14.03
C ARG A 258 -26.47 17.90 12.78
N PRO A 259 -27.46 16.98 12.68
CA PRO A 259 -27.73 15.88 13.61
C PRO A 259 -26.98 14.58 13.26
N ASN A 260 -26.32 14.51 12.10
CA ASN A 260 -25.79 13.24 11.59
C ASN A 260 -24.46 12.83 12.24
N TYR A 261 -23.73 13.80 12.80
CA TYR A 261 -22.43 13.60 13.44
C TYR A 261 -21.36 12.98 12.53
N GLU A 262 -21.52 13.16 11.22
CA GLU A 262 -20.56 12.74 10.22
C GLU A 262 -19.38 13.70 10.21
N ALA A 263 -18.17 13.14 10.22
CA ALA A 263 -16.93 13.88 10.26
C ALA A 263 -15.84 13.15 9.47
N MET A 264 -14.68 13.80 9.35
CA MET A 264 -13.49 13.21 8.77
C MET A 264 -12.40 13.12 9.84
N LEU A 265 -11.92 11.90 10.09
CA LEU A 265 -10.74 11.65 10.91
C LEU A 265 -9.50 11.83 10.04
N LYS A 266 -8.67 12.79 10.40
CA LYS A 266 -7.40 13.07 9.75
C LYS A 266 -6.24 12.66 10.65
N ILE A 267 -5.33 11.84 10.12
CA ILE A 267 -4.10 11.41 10.77
C ILE A 267 -2.94 12.00 9.98
N SER A 268 -2.18 12.89 10.61
CA SER A 268 -1.02 13.54 10.01
C SER A 268 0.26 13.02 10.67
N LEU A 269 1.16 12.49 9.85
CA LEU A 269 2.54 12.15 10.18
C LEU A 269 3.48 13.14 9.48
N SER A 270 4.79 13.06 9.76
CA SER A 270 5.79 13.94 9.14
C SER A 270 5.86 13.81 7.62
N ASP A 271 5.66 12.59 7.09
CA ASP A 271 5.87 12.26 5.68
C ASP A 271 4.57 11.99 4.92
N SER A 272 3.43 11.93 5.62
CA SER A 272 2.19 11.41 5.06
C SER A 272 0.97 11.82 5.88
N GLU A 273 -0.17 11.83 5.20
CA GLU A 273 -1.45 12.16 5.80
C GLU A 273 -2.53 11.21 5.28
N LEU A 274 -3.50 10.92 6.15
CA LEU A 274 -4.69 10.17 5.83
C LEU A 274 -5.92 10.96 6.27
N SER A 275 -6.96 10.94 5.44
CA SER A 275 -8.32 11.29 5.83
C SER A 275 -9.23 10.09 5.68
N HIS A 276 -10.06 9.82 6.69
CA HIS A 276 -10.99 8.69 6.69
C HIS A 276 -12.35 9.13 7.28
N PRO A 277 -13.49 8.77 6.66
CA PRO A 277 -14.80 9.05 7.22
C PRO A 277 -14.96 8.45 8.62
N CYS A 278 -15.52 9.22 9.53
CA CYS A 278 -15.82 8.75 10.89
C CYS A 278 -17.15 9.33 11.37
N LYS A 279 -17.69 8.74 12.44
CA LYS A 279 -18.85 9.27 13.14
C LYS A 279 -18.45 9.62 14.56
N VAL A 280 -18.72 10.87 14.95
CA VAL A 280 -18.26 11.41 16.24
C VAL A 280 -19.46 11.71 17.12
N LYS A 281 -19.74 10.82 18.07
CA LYS A 281 -20.89 10.93 18.96
C LYS A 281 -20.55 11.85 20.16
N PRO A 282 -21.54 12.62 20.64
CA PRO A 282 -21.37 13.40 21.87
C PRO A 282 -21.04 12.48 23.05
N GLY A 283 -20.45 13.05 24.09
CA GLY A 283 -20.16 12.34 25.32
C GLY A 283 -21.42 11.86 26.05
N LEU A 284 -21.21 11.19 27.18
CA LEU A 284 -22.32 10.87 28.06
C LEU A 284 -22.93 12.16 28.64
N PRO A 285 -24.26 12.19 28.86
CA PRO A 285 -24.95 13.28 29.55
C PRO A 285 -24.27 13.63 30.85
N SER A 286 -24.08 14.93 31.09
CA SER A 286 -23.41 15.44 32.28
C SER A 286 -24.15 16.61 32.91
N THR A 287 -24.73 17.50 32.11
CA THR A 287 -25.37 18.72 32.59
C THR A 287 -26.75 18.84 31.96
N ILE A 288 -27.74 19.18 32.78
CA ILE A 288 -29.09 19.50 32.33
C ILE A 288 -29.35 20.94 32.75
N ASN A 289 -29.50 21.82 31.79
CA ASN A 289 -29.96 23.18 32.02
C ASN A 289 -31.47 23.21 31.80
N MET A 290 -32.17 23.90 32.68
CA MET A 290 -33.61 24.12 32.55
C MET A 290 -33.83 25.59 32.26
N ASP A 291 -34.29 25.89 31.05
CA ASP A 291 -34.72 27.23 30.69
C ASP A 291 -36.19 27.39 31.08
N MET A 292 -36.41 28.30 32.04
CA MET A 292 -37.70 28.72 32.56
C MET A 292 -37.91 30.23 32.36
N SER A 293 -37.27 30.83 31.35
CA SER A 293 -37.32 32.27 31.10
C SER A 293 -38.74 32.85 31.05
N LEU A 294 -39.74 32.08 30.60
CA LEU A 294 -41.16 32.47 30.61
C LEU A 294 -41.84 32.34 31.98
N ALA A 295 -41.33 31.50 32.88
CA ALA A 295 -41.91 31.23 34.20
C ALA A 295 -41.28 32.06 35.33
N TRP A 296 -40.01 32.47 35.20
CA TRP A 296 -39.29 33.23 36.23
C TRP A 296 -39.71 34.68 36.37
N GLU A 297 -40.46 35.24 35.42
CA GLU A 297 -41.03 36.59 35.56
C GLU A 297 -42.06 36.68 36.70
N LYS A 298 -42.54 35.54 37.19
CA LYS A 298 -43.47 35.43 38.32
C LYS A 298 -42.81 34.59 39.41
N ASN A 299 -42.77 35.10 40.64
CA ASN A 299 -42.35 34.29 41.79
C ASN A 299 -43.29 33.10 41.93
N LEU A 300 -42.86 31.91 41.51
CA LEU A 300 -43.68 30.70 41.50
C LEU A 300 -44.21 30.40 42.91
N THR A 301 -45.50 30.11 43.03
CA THR A 301 -46.12 29.68 44.28
C THR A 301 -46.36 28.17 44.31
N PRO A 302 -46.34 27.51 45.51
CA PRO A 302 -46.57 26.07 45.60
C PRO A 302 -47.93 25.66 44.99
N GLY A 303 -47.89 24.72 44.04
CA GLY A 303 -49.07 24.21 43.34
C GLY A 303 -49.33 24.85 41.98
N GLU A 304 -48.60 25.90 41.61
CA GLU A 304 -48.60 26.42 40.24
C GLU A 304 -47.99 25.40 39.27
N VAL A 305 -48.57 25.32 38.08
CA VAL A 305 -48.13 24.44 37.00
C VAL A 305 -47.33 25.26 36.00
N ILE A 306 -46.16 24.75 35.62
CA ILE A 306 -45.34 25.29 34.55
C ILE A 306 -45.75 24.56 33.27
N ASP A 307 -46.35 25.29 32.33
CA ASP A 307 -46.89 24.69 31.10
C ASP A 307 -45.77 24.20 30.17
N ASP A 308 -44.73 25.02 29.98
CA ASP A 308 -43.59 24.72 29.11
C ASP A 308 -42.27 24.96 29.82
N ALA A 309 -41.39 23.96 29.81
CA ALA A 309 -40.01 24.09 30.25
C ALA A 309 -39.09 23.36 29.27
N LEU A 310 -38.04 24.05 28.83
CA LEU A 310 -37.04 23.48 27.94
C LEU A 310 -35.89 22.91 28.77
N LEU A 311 -35.64 21.61 28.62
CA LEU A 311 -34.48 20.94 29.19
C LEU A 311 -33.40 20.82 28.12
N GLU A 312 -32.33 21.58 28.27
CA GLU A 312 -31.13 21.46 27.44
C GLU A 312 -30.18 20.45 28.09
N VAL A 313 -29.89 19.35 27.40
CA VAL A 313 -29.03 18.28 27.90
C VAL A 313 -27.68 18.31 27.18
N LEU A 314 -26.63 18.52 27.96
CA LEU A 314 -25.26 18.63 27.48
C LEU A 314 -24.37 17.49 28.00
N ASP A 315 -23.42 17.08 27.18
CA ASP A 315 -22.33 16.21 27.58
C ASP A 315 -21.30 16.96 28.45
N HIS A 316 -20.34 16.23 29.01
CA HIS A 316 -19.27 16.80 29.85
C HIS A 316 -18.29 17.72 29.09
N CYS A 317 -18.38 17.78 27.75
CA CYS A 317 -17.63 18.70 26.91
C CYS A 317 -18.45 19.94 26.52
N GLY A 318 -19.74 20.01 26.89
CA GLY A 318 -20.64 21.11 26.57
C GLY A 318 -21.30 21.02 25.20
N ASN A 319 -21.37 19.84 24.57
CA ASN A 319 -22.16 19.61 23.35
C ASN A 319 -23.53 19.04 23.70
N HIS A 320 -24.51 19.20 22.82
CA HIS A 320 -25.80 18.54 22.98
C HIS A 320 -25.64 17.03 22.85
N VAL A 321 -26.34 16.28 23.72
CA VAL A 321 -26.33 14.82 23.66
C VAL A 321 -27.09 14.28 22.44
N GLU A 322 -26.89 13.00 22.15
CA GLU A 322 -27.47 12.33 20.98
C GLU A 322 -29.01 12.30 21.07
N GLU A 323 -29.68 12.69 19.98
CA GLU A 323 -31.14 12.63 19.89
C GLU A 323 -31.64 11.21 20.11
N GLY A 324 -32.74 11.08 20.84
CA GLY A 324 -33.35 9.83 21.20
C GLY A 324 -32.76 9.16 22.44
N MET A 325 -31.76 9.77 23.08
CA MET A 325 -31.25 9.28 24.37
C MET A 325 -32.29 9.47 25.48
N GLU A 326 -32.59 8.38 26.20
CA GLU A 326 -33.49 8.40 27.35
C GLU A 326 -32.72 8.67 28.66
N LEU A 327 -33.29 9.53 29.49
CA LEU A 327 -32.71 10.03 30.73
C LEU A 327 -33.75 10.00 31.84
N ILE A 328 -33.30 9.78 33.08
CA ILE A 328 -34.13 9.94 34.27
C ILE A 328 -33.77 11.28 34.90
N VAL A 329 -34.71 12.23 34.86
CA VAL A 329 -34.54 13.57 35.40
C VAL A 329 -35.18 13.65 36.77
N ASN A 330 -34.36 13.92 37.79
CA ASN A 330 -34.82 14.15 39.15
C ASN A 330 -34.75 15.65 39.46
N THR A 331 -35.85 16.21 39.93
CA THR A 331 -35.96 17.62 40.29
C THR A 331 -36.11 17.78 41.80
N VAL A 332 -35.61 18.90 42.34
CA VAL A 332 -35.80 19.28 43.74
C VAL A 332 -36.72 20.50 43.77
N GLY A 333 -37.86 20.40 44.46
CA GLY A 333 -38.85 21.47 44.56
C GLY A 333 -39.85 21.56 43.40
N LEU A 334 -39.65 20.80 42.32
CA LEU A 334 -40.58 20.64 41.21
C LEU A 334 -40.93 19.16 41.04
N SER A 335 -42.06 18.87 40.41
CA SER A 335 -42.46 17.52 40.00
C SER A 335 -43.03 17.51 38.59
N PHE A 336 -42.74 16.44 37.86
CA PHE A 336 -43.34 16.19 36.55
C PHE A 336 -44.76 15.64 36.71
N VAL A 337 -45.73 16.32 36.11
CA VAL A 337 -47.16 15.98 36.21
C VAL A 337 -47.72 15.29 34.95
N ASP A 338 -46.90 15.18 33.90
CA ASP A 338 -47.28 14.51 32.66
C ASP A 338 -47.22 12.98 32.76
N LYS A 339 -47.67 12.30 31.69
CA LYS A 339 -47.71 10.83 31.60
C LYS A 339 -46.33 10.19 31.46
N CYS A 340 -45.30 10.96 31.09
CA CYS A 340 -43.93 10.47 30.91
C CYS A 340 -43.17 10.43 32.24
N GLY A 341 -43.60 11.23 33.22
CA GLY A 341 -43.00 11.26 34.55
C GLY A 341 -41.54 11.75 34.50
N PRO A 342 -40.61 11.15 35.27
CA PRO A 342 -39.22 11.58 35.28
C PRO A 342 -38.42 11.13 34.05
N VAL A 343 -38.95 10.24 33.20
CA VAL A 343 -38.23 9.74 32.02
C VAL A 343 -38.39 10.75 30.88
N ARG A 344 -37.26 11.24 30.37
CA ARG A 344 -37.17 12.23 29.30
C ARG A 344 -36.33 11.69 28.15
N LYS A 345 -36.77 11.92 26.93
CA LYS A 345 -36.05 11.57 25.71
C LYS A 345 -35.60 12.86 25.04
N VAL A 346 -34.31 12.95 24.73
CA VAL A 346 -33.69 14.11 24.08
C VAL A 346 -34.10 14.19 22.62
#